data_AF-A0A1Y5FWV0-F1
#
_entry.id   AF-A0A1Y5FWV0-F1
#
_cell.length_a   1.000
_cell.length_b   1.000
_cell.length_c   1.000
_cell.angle_alpha   90.00
_cell.angle_beta   90.00
_cell.angle_gamma   90.00
#
_symmetry.space_group_name_H-M   'P 1'
#
loop_
_entity.id
_entity.type
_entity.pdbx_description
1 polymer ?
#
loop_
_entity_poly.entity_id
_entity_poly.type
_entity_poly.pdbx_seq_one_letter_code
_entity_poly.pdbx_strand_id
1 'polypeptide(L)'
;MKNVHVIILLVVCTLLSSTTLHANKRPWREAVRGDWKQHRATLPPFCAKNVKQRAPFNGPNYLKDMTWGNHLCGALTKIPICRTYFGKDRFECLNHFTEGYTYWISHAKNPKFGMLPYLHTGLGQLYFEMGKKPEAIREYQLAIKKNPKYLKAYKSLIDAFIDLKQYDNAQYYLDKAMAIKSHKAFKRRQAKLNKLTQSK
;
A
#
# COMPACT_ATOMS: atom_id res chain seq x y z
N MET A 1 22.09 26.24 63.59
CA MET A 1 21.96 24.78 63.37
C MET A 1 20.56 24.55 62.77
N LYS A 2 20.29 24.93 61.51
CA LYS A 2 20.39 24.15 60.26
C LYS A 2 20.07 22.66 60.42
N ASN A 3 18.86 22.27 60.03
CA ASN A 3 18.58 20.98 59.39
C ASN A 3 17.44 21.21 58.39
N VAL A 4 17.83 21.60 57.18
CA VAL A 4 16.97 21.68 56.01
C VAL A 4 16.93 20.28 55.41
N HIS A 5 15.79 19.61 55.50
CA HIS A 5 15.56 18.38 54.74
C HIS A 5 15.34 18.75 53.28
N VAL A 6 16.40 18.56 52.50
CA VAL A 6 16.41 18.70 51.05
C VAL A 6 15.56 17.58 50.46
N ILE A 7 14.33 17.92 50.05
CA ILE A 7 13.52 17.06 49.19
C ILE A 7 14.15 17.13 47.80
N ILE A 8 14.99 16.15 47.47
CA ILE A 8 15.51 15.95 46.12
C ILE A 8 14.33 15.43 45.28
N LEU A 9 13.65 16.36 44.59
CA LEU A 9 12.73 16.03 43.52
C LEU A 9 13.54 15.35 42.40
N LEU A 10 13.52 14.02 42.39
CA LEU A 10 13.94 13.20 41.26
C LEU A 10 12.99 13.47 40.09
N VAL A 11 13.25 14.55 39.34
CA VAL A 11 12.74 14.72 37.98
C VAL A 11 13.55 13.76 37.10
N VAL A 12 13.29 12.46 37.25
CA VAL A 12 13.74 11.43 36.29
C VAL A 12 12.87 11.59 35.07
N CYS A 13 13.30 12.54 34.23
CA CYS A 13 13.20 12.58 32.79
C CYS A 13 12.47 11.35 32.19
N THR A 14 11.15 11.47 32.01
CA THR A 14 10.30 10.52 31.26
C THR A 14 10.55 10.59 29.75
N LEU A 15 11.80 10.75 29.33
CA LEU A 15 12.24 10.74 27.94
C LEU A 15 12.81 9.39 27.48
N LEU A 16 12.80 8.36 28.33
CA LEU A 16 13.38 7.03 28.02
C LEU A 16 12.38 5.99 27.48
N SER A 17 11.08 6.28 27.41
CA SER A 17 10.07 5.28 27.01
C SER A 17 9.82 5.22 25.49
N SER A 18 10.21 6.23 24.71
CA SER A 18 10.04 6.21 23.25
C SER A 18 11.26 5.67 22.50
N THR A 19 12.45 5.78 23.07
CA THR A 19 13.71 5.28 22.50
C THR A 19 13.88 3.76 22.66
N THR A 20 13.37 3.20 23.77
CA THR A 20 13.45 1.76 24.07
C THR A 20 12.50 0.91 23.22
N LEU A 21 11.35 1.44 22.79
CA LEU A 21 10.40 0.69 21.94
C LEU A 21 10.95 0.43 20.52
N HIS A 22 11.80 1.32 20.01
CA HIS A 22 12.42 1.20 18.69
C HIS A 22 13.68 0.31 18.72
N ALA A 23 14.44 0.33 19.81
CA ALA A 23 15.69 -0.41 19.94
C ALA A 23 15.53 -1.94 19.98
N ASN A 24 14.35 -2.46 20.36
CA ASN A 24 14.09 -3.90 20.50
C ASN A 24 13.27 -4.52 19.37
N LYS A 25 13.07 -3.81 18.26
CA LYS A 25 12.30 -4.37 17.14
C LYS A 25 13.19 -5.26 16.28
N ARG A 26 12.83 -6.55 16.18
CA ARG A 26 13.53 -7.51 15.30
C ARG A 26 13.67 -6.98 13.87
N PRO A 27 14.76 -7.29 13.14
CA PRO A 27 14.94 -6.89 11.75
C PRO A 27 13.73 -7.22 10.89
N TRP A 28 13.39 -6.36 9.93
CA TRP A 28 12.18 -6.55 9.11
C TRP A 28 12.18 -7.91 8.40
N ARG A 29 13.36 -8.38 7.95
CA ARG A 29 13.55 -9.68 7.29
C ARG A 29 13.12 -10.84 8.16
N GLU A 30 13.30 -10.75 9.47
CA GLU A 30 12.83 -11.75 10.42
C GLU A 30 11.35 -11.56 10.74
N ALA A 31 10.89 -10.32 10.86
CA ALA A 31 9.49 -10.04 11.16
C ALA A 31 8.53 -10.57 10.10
N VAL A 32 8.91 -10.50 8.83
CA VAL A 32 8.12 -11.00 7.70
C VAL A 32 8.23 -12.51 7.48
N ARG A 33 9.09 -13.21 8.24
CA ARG A 33 9.19 -14.68 8.27
C ARG A 33 8.27 -15.32 9.32
N GLY A 34 7.75 -14.54 10.27
CA GLY A 34 6.85 -15.03 11.34
C GLY A 34 5.45 -15.45 10.84
N ASP A 35 4.60 -15.89 11.77
CA ASP A 35 3.25 -16.39 11.45
C ASP A 35 2.36 -15.26 10.91
N TRP A 36 2.11 -15.29 9.60
CA TRP A 36 1.30 -14.33 8.85
C TRP A 36 -0.21 -14.59 8.96
N LYS A 37 -0.63 -15.65 9.67
CA LYS A 37 -2.04 -16.05 9.80
C LYS A 37 -2.94 -14.97 10.39
N GLN A 38 -2.38 -14.08 11.21
CA GLN A 38 -3.11 -12.95 11.82
C GLN A 38 -3.69 -11.96 10.79
N HIS A 39 -3.18 -11.92 9.56
CA HIS A 39 -3.68 -11.05 8.50
C HIS A 39 -4.50 -11.78 7.44
N ARG A 40 -4.88 -13.06 7.69
CA ARG A 40 -5.61 -13.87 6.71
C ARG A 40 -7.02 -13.33 6.42
N ALA A 41 -7.69 -12.76 7.42
CA ALA A 41 -9.05 -12.24 7.28
C ALA A 41 -9.15 -10.98 6.41
N THR A 42 -8.02 -10.27 6.20
CA THR A 42 -7.97 -9.06 5.36
C THR A 42 -7.52 -9.35 3.92
N LEU A 43 -7.17 -10.61 3.64
CA LEU A 43 -6.79 -11.03 2.30
C LEU A 43 -8.00 -11.02 1.36
N PRO A 44 -7.80 -10.68 0.08
CA PRO A 44 -8.81 -10.91 -0.93
C PRO A 44 -9.28 -12.38 -0.91
N PRO A 45 -10.56 -12.67 -1.22
CA PRO A 45 -11.10 -14.04 -1.17
C PRO A 45 -10.29 -15.07 -1.96
N PHE A 46 -9.66 -14.67 -3.07
CA PHE A 46 -8.79 -15.54 -3.85
C PHE A 46 -7.51 -15.96 -3.09
N CYS A 47 -6.99 -15.11 -2.20
CA CYS A 47 -5.85 -15.44 -1.33
C CYS A 47 -6.27 -16.16 -0.04
N ALA A 48 -7.48 -15.91 0.49
CA ALA A 48 -7.93 -16.42 1.77
C ALA A 48 -8.21 -17.95 1.78
N LYS A 49 -8.61 -18.53 0.65
CA LYS A 49 -9.03 -19.94 0.57
C LYS A 49 -7.91 -20.98 0.78
N ASN A 50 -6.63 -20.69 0.48
CA ASN A 50 -5.67 -21.76 0.19
C ASN A 50 -4.28 -21.67 0.84
N VAL A 51 -4.14 -21.07 2.02
CA VAL A 51 -2.83 -21.07 2.71
C VAL A 51 -2.43 -22.40 3.37
N LYS A 52 -3.11 -23.51 3.01
CA LYS A 52 -2.77 -24.88 3.43
C LYS A 52 -2.24 -25.79 2.31
N GLN A 53 -2.20 -25.38 1.05
CA GLN A 53 -1.73 -26.28 -0.01
C GLN A 53 -0.86 -25.56 -1.04
N ARG A 54 0.26 -26.20 -1.41
CA ARG A 54 0.94 -26.02 -2.70
C ARG A 54 0.00 -26.47 -3.84
N ALA A 55 -1.21 -25.94 -3.90
CA ALA A 55 -2.18 -26.26 -4.93
C ALA A 55 -2.02 -25.24 -6.07
N PRO A 56 -1.93 -25.69 -7.33
CA PRO A 56 -2.03 -24.78 -8.47
C PRO A 56 -3.37 -24.02 -8.36
N PHE A 57 -3.34 -22.73 -8.66
CA PHE A 57 -4.45 -21.78 -8.42
C PHE A 57 -5.60 -22.04 -9.40
N ASN A 58 -6.29 -23.18 -9.23
CA ASN A 58 -7.23 -23.76 -10.19
C ASN A 58 -8.61 -23.09 -10.21
N GLY A 59 -8.66 -21.77 -10.41
CA GLY A 59 -9.88 -21.09 -10.85
C GLY A 59 -10.03 -21.14 -12.38
N PRO A 60 -11.25 -21.20 -12.94
CA PRO A 60 -11.49 -21.48 -14.37
C PRO A 60 -10.84 -20.49 -15.36
N ASN A 61 -10.29 -19.36 -14.88
CA ASN A 61 -9.68 -18.32 -15.71
C ASN A 61 -8.19 -18.03 -15.41
N TYR A 62 -7.55 -18.76 -14.48
CA TYR A 62 -6.27 -18.32 -13.90
C TYR A 62 -5.08 -19.28 -14.12
N LEU A 63 -5.27 -20.34 -14.90
CA LEU A 63 -4.44 -21.54 -14.76
C LEU A 63 -3.33 -21.82 -15.75
N LYS A 64 -3.29 -21.14 -16.88
CA LYS A 64 -2.26 -21.47 -17.89
C LYS A 64 -1.03 -20.56 -17.83
N ASP A 65 -1.13 -19.42 -17.16
CA ASP A 65 -0.07 -18.39 -17.19
C ASP A 65 0.75 -18.27 -15.89
N MET A 66 0.39 -18.96 -14.80
CA MET A 66 0.84 -18.55 -13.46
C MET A 66 1.15 -19.71 -12.51
N THR A 67 2.43 -19.99 -12.31
CA THR A 67 2.93 -21.03 -11.37
C THR A 67 3.24 -20.49 -9.97
N TRP A 68 3.32 -19.16 -9.77
CA TRP A 68 3.71 -18.54 -8.50
C TRP A 68 2.60 -17.69 -7.84
N GLY A 69 1.47 -18.34 -7.57
CA GLY A 69 0.38 -17.83 -6.71
C GLY A 69 0.85 -17.34 -5.33
N ASN A 70 1.91 -17.99 -4.83
CA ASN A 70 2.39 -17.89 -3.45
C ASN A 70 3.11 -16.57 -3.12
N HIS A 71 3.70 -15.89 -4.11
CA HIS A 71 4.45 -14.66 -3.88
C HIS A 71 3.54 -13.47 -3.58
N LEU A 72 2.49 -13.26 -4.38
CA LEU A 72 1.59 -12.12 -4.20
C LEU A 72 0.75 -12.25 -2.93
N CYS A 73 0.10 -13.39 -2.71
CA CYS A 73 -0.70 -13.58 -1.49
C CYS A 73 0.16 -13.56 -0.23
N GLY A 74 1.37 -14.12 -0.27
CA GLY A 74 2.35 -14.00 0.81
C GLY A 74 2.76 -12.54 1.04
N ALA A 75 3.04 -11.78 -0.02
CA ALA A 75 3.35 -10.35 0.07
C ALA A 75 2.24 -9.56 0.75
N LEU A 76 0.97 -9.77 0.35
CA LEU A 76 -0.18 -9.07 0.92
C LEU A 76 -0.31 -9.25 2.44
N THR A 77 -0.01 -10.42 2.97
CA THR A 77 -0.01 -10.64 4.43
C THR A 77 1.15 -9.94 5.16
N LYS A 78 2.26 -9.67 4.48
CA LYS A 78 3.52 -9.19 5.08
C LYS A 78 3.71 -7.68 4.92
N ILE A 79 3.11 -7.06 3.91
CA ILE A 79 3.14 -5.61 3.70
C ILE A 79 2.66 -4.82 4.95
N PRO A 80 1.59 -5.21 5.66
CA PRO A 80 1.21 -4.55 6.90
C PRO A 80 2.32 -4.54 7.96
N ILE A 81 3.12 -5.62 8.03
CA ILE A 81 4.28 -5.70 8.93
C ILE A 81 5.31 -4.65 8.51
N CYS A 82 5.63 -4.52 7.21
CA CYS A 82 6.54 -3.49 6.71
C CYS A 82 6.12 -2.08 7.11
N ARG A 83 4.81 -1.78 7.10
CA ARG A 83 4.27 -0.46 7.46
C ARG A 83 4.46 -0.07 8.92
N THR A 84 4.82 -1.03 9.78
CA THR A 84 5.19 -0.75 11.18
C THR A 84 6.64 -0.28 11.33
N TYR A 85 7.47 -0.40 10.28
CA TYR A 85 8.85 0.11 10.25
C TYR A 85 8.88 1.56 9.74
N PHE A 86 10.03 2.22 9.86
CA PHE A 86 10.25 3.59 9.41
C PHE A 86 11.56 3.71 8.63
N GLY A 87 11.77 4.84 7.95
CA GLY A 87 13.00 5.14 7.23
C GLY A 87 13.42 4.06 6.23
N LYS A 88 14.71 3.73 6.23
CA LYS A 88 15.33 2.76 5.32
C LYS A 88 14.72 1.36 5.43
N ASP A 89 14.43 0.88 6.63
CA ASP A 89 13.85 -0.45 6.84
C ASP A 89 12.46 -0.58 6.23
N ARG A 90 11.62 0.45 6.38
CA ARG A 90 10.29 0.47 5.73
C ARG A 90 10.45 0.40 4.22
N PHE A 91 11.34 1.24 3.68
CA PHE A 91 11.58 1.30 2.24
C PHE A 91 12.04 -0.05 1.69
N GLU A 92 13.07 -0.66 2.29
CA GLU A 92 13.59 -1.95 1.84
C GLU A 92 12.55 -3.07 1.95
N CYS A 93 11.80 -3.11 3.05
CA CYS A 93 10.75 -4.11 3.26
C CYS A 93 9.64 -3.98 2.21
N LEU A 94 9.15 -2.76 1.95
CA LEU A 94 8.14 -2.53 0.91
C LEU A 94 8.67 -2.83 -0.50
N ASN A 95 9.91 -2.45 -0.78
CA ASN A 95 10.56 -2.70 -2.08
C ASN A 95 10.68 -4.20 -2.35
N HIS A 96 11.07 -5.00 -1.36
CA HIS A 96 11.12 -6.46 -1.49
C HIS A 96 9.78 -7.06 -1.94
N PHE A 97 8.66 -6.55 -1.43
CA PHE A 97 7.34 -7.04 -1.81
C PHE A 97 6.80 -6.50 -3.14
N THR A 98 7.52 -5.61 -3.83
CA THR A 98 7.19 -5.23 -5.20
C THR A 98 7.42 -6.37 -6.20
N GLU A 99 8.40 -7.25 -5.93
CA GLU A 99 8.78 -8.37 -6.78
C GLU A 99 7.59 -9.31 -7.09
N GLY A 100 6.74 -9.54 -6.09
CA GLY A 100 5.53 -10.35 -6.27
C GLY A 100 4.54 -9.73 -7.26
N TYR A 101 4.43 -8.40 -7.28
CA TYR A 101 3.57 -7.73 -8.27
C TYR A 101 4.21 -7.69 -9.64
N THR A 102 5.49 -7.34 -9.74
CA THR A 102 6.20 -7.22 -11.02
C THR A 102 6.26 -8.55 -11.74
N TYR A 103 6.51 -9.65 -11.01
CA TYR A 103 6.46 -11.00 -11.56
C TYR A 103 5.10 -11.32 -12.19
N TRP A 104 4.00 -11.05 -11.49
CA TRP A 104 2.65 -11.32 -11.99
C TRP A 104 2.30 -10.44 -13.20
N ILE A 105 2.72 -9.18 -13.19
CA ILE A 105 2.51 -8.25 -14.30
C ILE A 105 3.29 -8.72 -15.54
N SER A 106 4.55 -9.14 -15.39
CA SER A 106 5.40 -9.55 -16.52
C SER A 106 5.04 -10.92 -17.11
N HIS A 107 4.45 -11.82 -16.31
CA HIS A 107 4.06 -13.17 -16.75
C HIS A 107 2.59 -13.28 -17.16
N ALA A 108 1.82 -12.19 -17.04
CA ALA A 108 0.46 -12.12 -17.56
C ALA A 108 0.48 -12.07 -19.11
N LYS A 109 0.56 -13.23 -19.76
CA LYS A 109 0.55 -13.35 -21.23
C LYS A 109 -0.76 -12.88 -21.83
N ASN A 110 -1.88 -13.13 -21.15
CA ASN A 110 -3.18 -12.63 -21.57
C ASN A 110 -3.30 -11.11 -21.28
N PRO A 111 -3.41 -10.24 -22.31
CA PRO A 111 -3.54 -8.80 -22.11
C PRO A 111 -4.87 -8.39 -21.43
N LYS A 112 -5.89 -9.28 -21.48
CA LYS A 112 -7.19 -9.16 -20.81
C LYS A 112 -7.21 -9.86 -19.45
N PHE A 113 -6.05 -10.20 -18.89
CA PHE A 113 -5.96 -10.80 -17.56
C PHE A 113 -6.63 -9.90 -16.52
N GLY A 114 -7.77 -10.36 -15.96
CA GLY A 114 -8.68 -9.54 -15.17
C GLY A 114 -8.08 -8.96 -13.88
N MET A 115 -6.95 -9.51 -13.42
CA MET A 115 -6.23 -9.06 -12.24
C MET A 115 -5.23 -7.92 -12.51
N LEU A 116 -4.89 -7.63 -13.77
CA LEU A 116 -3.94 -6.56 -14.11
C LEU A 116 -4.27 -5.21 -13.46
N PRO A 117 -5.53 -4.72 -13.45
CA PRO A 117 -5.86 -3.46 -12.78
C PRO A 117 -5.56 -3.49 -11.27
N TYR A 118 -5.81 -4.63 -10.61
CA TYR A 118 -5.51 -4.81 -9.19
C TYR A 118 -4.01 -4.83 -8.93
N LEU A 119 -3.25 -5.57 -9.74
CA LEU A 119 -1.79 -5.70 -9.62
C LEU A 119 -1.09 -4.37 -9.81
N HIS A 120 -1.39 -3.67 -10.90
CA HIS A 120 -0.83 -2.34 -11.16
C HIS A 120 -1.22 -1.34 -10.06
N THR A 121 -2.47 -1.37 -9.56
CA THR A 121 -2.86 -0.49 -8.45
C THR A 121 -2.11 -0.83 -7.16
N GLY A 122 -1.92 -2.11 -6.84
CA GLY A 122 -1.17 -2.52 -5.65
C GLY A 122 0.30 -2.15 -5.72
N LEU A 123 0.93 -2.36 -6.89
CA LEU A 123 2.31 -1.95 -7.14
C LEU A 123 2.46 -0.43 -7.05
N GLY A 124 1.53 0.33 -7.65
CA GLY A 124 1.51 1.79 -7.55
C GLY A 124 1.36 2.28 -6.11
N GLN A 125 0.58 1.59 -5.27
CA GLN A 125 0.46 1.91 -3.85
C GLN A 125 1.77 1.74 -3.09
N LEU A 126 2.52 0.65 -3.38
CA LEU A 126 3.84 0.46 -2.79
C LEU A 126 4.82 1.55 -3.24
N TYR A 127 4.85 1.89 -4.53
CA TYR A 127 5.68 2.99 -5.03
C TYR A 127 5.32 4.32 -4.38
N PHE A 128 4.03 4.61 -4.22
CA PHE A 128 3.57 5.85 -3.58
C PHE A 128 4.01 5.92 -2.12
N GLU A 129 3.85 4.82 -1.35
CA GLU A 129 4.31 4.74 0.04
C GLU A 129 5.83 4.88 0.19
N MET A 130 6.60 4.48 -0.83
CA MET A 130 8.05 4.63 -0.88
C MET A 130 8.50 6.00 -1.41
N GLY A 131 7.58 6.92 -1.71
CA GLY A 131 7.90 8.24 -2.27
C GLY A 131 8.23 8.25 -3.77
N LYS A 132 8.15 7.09 -4.43
CA LYS A 132 8.34 6.90 -5.89
C LYS A 132 7.08 7.31 -6.65
N LYS A 133 6.71 8.58 -6.53
CA LYS A 133 5.43 9.13 -7.04
C LYS A 133 5.28 9.01 -8.57
N PRO A 134 6.32 9.26 -9.40
CA PRO A 134 6.22 9.07 -10.84
C PRO A 134 5.90 7.62 -11.24
N GLU A 135 6.54 6.65 -10.60
CA GLU A 135 6.30 5.23 -10.83
C GLU A 135 4.90 4.85 -10.36
N ALA A 136 4.45 5.34 -9.21
CA ALA A 136 3.09 5.12 -8.74
C ALA A 136 2.04 5.60 -9.75
N ILE A 137 2.20 6.82 -10.27
CA ILE A 137 1.29 7.40 -11.27
C ILE A 137 1.23 6.54 -12.53
N ARG A 138 2.40 6.12 -13.04
CA ARG A 138 2.47 5.25 -14.22
C ARG A 138 1.70 3.95 -13.98
N GLU A 139 1.91 3.29 -12.85
CA GLU A 139 1.19 2.06 -12.53
C GLU A 139 -0.32 2.28 -12.40
N TYR A 140 -0.77 3.37 -11.77
CA TYR A 140 -2.20 3.68 -11.70
C TYR A 140 -2.82 3.94 -13.07
N GLN A 141 -2.11 4.63 -13.96
CA GLN A 141 -2.56 4.85 -15.34
C GLN A 141 -2.64 3.53 -16.12
N LEU A 142 -1.68 2.63 -15.94
CA LEU A 142 -1.73 1.28 -16.50
C LEU A 142 -2.93 0.49 -15.97
N ALA A 143 -3.24 0.58 -14.67
CA ALA A 143 -4.42 -0.05 -14.11
C ALA A 143 -5.73 0.45 -14.75
N ILE A 144 -5.84 1.77 -14.96
CA ILE A 144 -6.98 2.40 -15.65
C ILE A 144 -7.05 1.97 -17.11
N LYS A 145 -5.91 1.91 -17.82
CA LYS A 145 -5.86 1.42 -19.21
C LYS A 145 -6.35 -0.02 -19.33
N LYS A 146 -6.04 -0.87 -18.35
CA LYS A 146 -6.47 -2.28 -18.31
C LYS A 146 -7.95 -2.43 -17.95
N ASN A 147 -8.48 -1.58 -17.09
CA ASN A 147 -9.91 -1.53 -16.81
C ASN A 147 -10.34 -0.09 -16.50
N PRO A 148 -10.92 0.63 -17.49
CA PRO A 148 -11.38 1.99 -17.29
C PRO A 148 -12.48 2.13 -16.24
N LYS A 149 -13.17 1.04 -15.85
CA LYS A 149 -14.20 1.07 -14.80
C LYS A 149 -13.63 0.78 -13.40
N TYR A 150 -12.31 0.56 -13.25
CA TYR A 150 -11.70 0.22 -11.97
C TYR A 150 -11.43 1.46 -11.10
N LEU A 151 -12.47 1.90 -10.39
CA LEU A 151 -12.49 3.14 -9.59
C LEU A 151 -11.42 3.21 -8.48
N LYS A 152 -10.84 2.08 -8.05
CA LYS A 152 -9.76 2.11 -7.05
C LYS A 152 -8.48 2.76 -7.59
N ALA A 153 -8.13 2.50 -8.85
CA ALA A 153 -6.97 3.11 -9.50
C ALA A 153 -7.14 4.62 -9.63
N TYR A 154 -8.33 5.09 -10.04
CA TYR A 154 -8.65 6.52 -10.12
C TYR A 154 -8.45 7.22 -8.78
N LYS A 155 -8.99 6.68 -7.68
CA LYS A 155 -8.80 7.27 -6.34
C LYS A 155 -7.33 7.46 -6.00
N SER A 156 -6.52 6.42 -6.21
CA SER A 156 -5.10 6.45 -5.91
C SER A 156 -4.32 7.41 -6.82
N LEU A 157 -4.68 7.49 -8.11
CA LEU A 157 -4.08 8.43 -9.04
C LEU A 157 -4.40 9.88 -8.70
N ILE A 158 -5.66 10.19 -8.38
CA ILE A 158 -6.10 11.53 -7.98
C ILE A 158 -5.38 11.96 -6.69
N ASP A 159 -5.30 11.06 -5.70
CA ASP A 159 -4.56 11.36 -4.46
C ASP A 159 -3.08 11.64 -4.74
N ALA A 160 -2.45 10.88 -5.65
CA ALA A 160 -1.07 11.10 -6.04
C ALA A 160 -0.85 12.45 -6.74
N PHE A 161 -1.75 12.86 -7.62
CA PHE A 161 -1.69 14.18 -8.27
C PHE A 161 -1.92 15.33 -7.28
N ILE A 162 -2.88 15.18 -6.36
CA ILE A 162 -3.11 16.17 -5.28
C ILE A 162 -1.84 16.33 -4.43
N ASP A 163 -1.20 15.23 -4.06
CA ASP A 163 0.01 15.22 -3.25
C ASP A 163 1.23 15.84 -3.98
N LEU A 164 1.25 15.78 -5.32
CA LEU A 164 2.20 16.48 -6.17
C LEU A 164 1.82 17.93 -6.51
N LYS A 165 0.69 18.43 -5.96
CA LYS A 165 0.12 19.74 -6.29
C LYS A 165 -0.24 19.92 -7.77
N GLN A 166 -0.37 18.83 -8.53
CA GLN A 166 -0.80 18.82 -9.92
C GLN A 166 -2.33 18.80 -10.01
N TYR A 167 -2.94 19.91 -9.64
CA TYR A 167 -4.40 20.00 -9.45
C TYR A 167 -5.20 19.82 -10.73
N ASP A 168 -4.70 20.27 -11.88
CA ASP A 168 -5.39 20.10 -13.16
C ASP A 168 -5.47 18.62 -13.56
N ASN A 169 -4.37 17.88 -13.38
CA ASN A 169 -4.35 16.43 -13.58
C ASN A 169 -5.30 15.72 -12.60
N ALA A 170 -5.33 16.15 -11.34
CA ALA A 170 -6.26 15.61 -10.36
C ALA A 170 -7.73 15.84 -10.77
N GLN A 171 -8.08 17.05 -11.23
CA GLN A 171 -9.43 17.38 -11.71
C GLN A 171 -9.80 16.53 -12.92
N TYR A 172 -8.92 16.45 -13.92
CA TYR A 172 -9.15 15.65 -15.13
C TYR A 172 -9.50 14.19 -14.84
N TYR A 173 -8.73 13.53 -13.98
CA TYR A 173 -9.01 12.12 -13.62
C TYR A 173 -10.22 11.99 -12.68
N LEU A 174 -10.52 13.00 -11.89
CA LEU A 174 -11.72 13.04 -11.05
C LEU A 174 -13.00 13.12 -11.89
N ASP A 175 -13.02 13.99 -12.91
CA ASP A 175 -14.15 14.12 -13.84
C ASP A 175 -14.40 12.82 -14.59
N LYS A 176 -13.33 12.20 -15.12
CA LYS A 176 -13.41 10.86 -15.73
C LYS A 176 -14.00 9.83 -14.77
N ALA A 177 -13.55 9.80 -13.52
CA ALA A 177 -14.05 8.85 -12.53
C ALA A 177 -15.53 9.08 -12.19
N MET A 178 -15.95 10.34 -12.07
CA MET A 178 -17.33 10.71 -11.76
C MET A 178 -18.29 10.45 -12.92
N ALA A 179 -17.84 10.56 -14.17
CA ALA A 179 -18.59 10.17 -15.36
C ALA A 179 -18.86 8.65 -15.41
N ILE A 180 -17.95 7.83 -14.88
CA ILE A 180 -18.18 6.38 -14.76
C ILE A 180 -19.15 6.09 -13.62
N LYS A 181 -18.88 6.63 -12.43
CA LYS A 181 -19.73 6.45 -11.25
C LYS A 181 -19.47 7.56 -10.24
N SER A 182 -20.50 8.37 -10.00
CA SER A 182 -20.50 9.29 -8.85
C SER A 182 -20.45 8.49 -7.54
N HIS A 183 -19.56 8.88 -6.64
CA HIS A 183 -19.36 8.19 -5.36
C HIS A 183 -18.89 9.18 -4.28
N LYS A 184 -19.26 8.94 -3.02
CA LYS A 184 -18.89 9.79 -1.87
C LYS A 184 -17.38 10.06 -1.80
N ALA A 185 -16.56 9.07 -2.14
CA ALA A 185 -15.10 9.20 -2.17
C ALA A 185 -14.58 10.21 -3.20
N PHE A 186 -15.26 10.36 -4.35
CA PHE A 186 -14.90 11.34 -5.38
C PHE A 186 -15.41 12.73 -5.00
N LYS A 187 -16.64 12.84 -4.50
CA LYS A 187 -17.16 14.11 -3.95
C LYS A 187 -16.26 14.71 -2.86
N ARG A 188 -15.72 13.87 -1.96
CA ARG A 188 -14.74 14.30 -0.95
C ARG A 188 -13.44 14.83 -1.56
N ARG A 189 -12.94 14.19 -2.63
CA ARG A 189 -11.74 14.64 -3.35
C ARG A 189 -12.01 15.94 -4.10
N GLN A 190 -13.18 16.10 -4.72
CA GLN A 190 -13.61 17.36 -5.34
C GLN A 190 -13.60 18.51 -4.34
N ALA A 191 -14.25 18.31 -3.18
CA ALA A 191 -14.28 19.34 -2.14
C ALA A 191 -12.88 19.69 -1.61
N LYS A 192 -11.99 18.70 -1.47
CA LYS A 192 -10.59 18.93 -1.11
C LYS A 192 -9.88 19.76 -2.19
N LEU A 193 -10.05 19.40 -3.46
CA LEU A 193 -9.40 20.07 -4.58
C LEU A 193 -9.84 21.54 -4.69
N ASN A 194 -11.14 21.81 -4.61
CA ASN A 194 -11.69 23.17 -4.63
C ASN A 194 -11.06 24.06 -3.55
N LYS A 195 -10.90 23.54 -2.32
CA LYS A 195 -10.22 24.28 -1.24
C LYS A 195 -8.76 24.59 -1.59
N LEU A 196 -8.03 23.59 -2.12
CA LEU A 196 -6.62 23.74 -2.48
C LEU A 196 -6.37 24.70 -3.66
N THR A 197 -7.36 24.86 -4.55
CA THR A 197 -7.26 25.76 -5.71
C THR A 197 -7.79 27.16 -5.41
N GLN A 198 -8.71 27.32 -4.46
CA GLN A 198 -9.25 28.62 -4.02
C GLN A 198 -8.34 29.34 -3.01
N SER A 199 -7.40 28.64 -2.38
CA SER A 199 -6.40 29.24 -1.47
C SER A 199 -5.12 29.72 -2.17
N LYS A 200 -5.18 29.91 -3.50
CA LYS A 200 -4.11 30.53 -4.31
C LYS A 200 -4.57 31.92 -4.73
#